data_AF-A0ABC8R303-F1
#
_entry.id   AF-A0ABC8R303-F1
#
_cell.length_a   1.000
_cell.length_b   1.000
_cell.length_c   1.000
_cell.angle_alpha   90.00
_cell.angle_beta   90.00
_cell.angle_gamma   90.00
#
_symmetry.space_group_name_H-M   'P 1'
#
loop_
_entity.id
_entity.type
_entity.pdbx_description
1 polymer ?
#
loop_
_entity_poly.entity_id
_entity_poly.type
_entity_poly.pdbx_seq_one_letter_code
_entity_poly.pdbx_strand_id
1 'polypeptide(L)'
;MFFTGDSSTRKRVDLGGRSSKERDRQKLLEQTRLERNRRLWQRQQNSAAITIQKCFRGRKEVEAERSRVREQFFLTYGEHCENVDRHCFAPGSDFLRQLLFFFSPQNVADFSALVEACRLLQHFVRDSGVFN
;
A
#
# COMPACT_ATOMS: atom_id res chain seq x y z
N MET A 1 -78.20 10.62 -11.13
CA MET A 1 -78.73 9.24 -11.05
C MET A 1 -78.24 8.64 -9.73
N PHE A 2 -79.14 8.23 -8.84
CA PHE A 2 -78.78 7.65 -7.54
C PHE A 2 -78.56 6.14 -7.69
N PHE A 3 -77.42 5.66 -7.19
CA PHE A 3 -77.01 4.26 -7.28
C PHE A 3 -77.69 3.45 -6.17
N THR A 4 -78.80 2.78 -6.47
CA THR A 4 -79.48 1.84 -5.55
C THR A 4 -78.77 0.49 -5.58
N GLY A 5 -77.58 0.43 -4.98
CA GLY A 5 -76.84 -0.82 -4.79
C GLY A 5 -77.26 -1.49 -3.49
N ASP A 6 -78.22 -2.42 -3.57
CA ASP A 6 -78.60 -3.29 -2.46
C ASP A 6 -77.38 -4.13 -2.00
N SER A 7 -76.88 -3.88 -0.79
CA SER A 7 -75.69 -4.52 -0.24
C SER A 7 -75.88 -5.99 0.13
N SER A 8 -77.12 -6.49 0.11
CA SER A 8 -77.47 -7.83 0.59
C SER A 8 -77.08 -8.98 -0.36
N THR A 9 -76.75 -8.69 -1.63
CA THR A 9 -76.45 -9.72 -2.66
C THR A 9 -74.96 -9.93 -2.95
N ARG A 10 -74.06 -9.31 -2.17
CA ARG A 10 -72.61 -9.51 -2.37
C ARG A 10 -72.20 -10.91 -1.90
N LYS A 11 -71.97 -11.80 -2.86
CA LYS A 11 -71.29 -13.08 -2.66
C LYS A 11 -70.00 -12.80 -1.89
N ARG A 12 -69.86 -13.36 -0.68
CA ARG A 12 -68.69 -13.18 0.19
C ARG A 12 -67.48 -13.72 -0.58
N VAL A 13 -66.67 -12.83 -1.14
CA VAL A 13 -65.43 -13.21 -1.83
C VAL A 13 -64.48 -13.67 -0.74
N ASP A 14 -64.05 -14.92 -0.82
CA ASP A 14 -63.09 -15.45 0.11
C ASP A 14 -61.77 -14.71 -0.10
N LEU A 15 -61.48 -13.73 0.76
CA LEU A 15 -60.18 -13.06 0.87
C LEU A 15 -59.12 -13.99 1.48
N GLY A 16 -59.42 -15.29 1.56
CA GLY A 16 -58.50 -16.40 1.78
C GLY A 16 -57.44 -16.50 0.69
N GLY A 17 -56.64 -15.44 0.53
CA GLY A 17 -55.29 -15.54 0.00
C GLY A 17 -54.50 -16.39 0.99
N ARG A 18 -54.65 -17.71 0.88
CA ARG A 18 -53.87 -18.72 1.60
C ARG A 18 -52.40 -18.42 1.36
N SER A 19 -51.85 -17.71 2.31
CA SER A 19 -50.48 -17.26 2.34
C SER A 19 -49.58 -18.46 2.60
N SER A 20 -49.04 -19.05 1.54
CA SER A 20 -47.74 -19.74 1.60
C SER A 20 -46.58 -18.76 1.88
N LYS A 21 -46.87 -17.50 2.23
CA LYS A 21 -45.88 -16.41 2.38
C LYS A 21 -45.01 -16.57 3.62
N GLU A 22 -45.36 -17.40 4.61
CA GLU A 22 -44.48 -17.66 5.77
C GLU A 22 -43.21 -18.41 5.33
N ARG A 23 -43.39 -19.47 4.52
CA ARG A 23 -42.29 -20.26 3.92
C ARG A 23 -41.53 -19.44 2.89
N ASP A 24 -42.21 -18.61 2.09
CA ASP A 24 -41.54 -17.76 1.10
C ASP A 24 -40.81 -16.58 1.74
N ARG A 25 -41.30 -16.03 2.85
CA ARG A 25 -40.61 -15.00 3.64
C ARG A 25 -39.35 -15.56 4.28
N GLN A 26 -39.42 -16.73 4.91
CA GLN A 26 -38.24 -17.39 5.48
C GLN A 26 -37.19 -17.69 4.40
N LYS A 27 -37.61 -18.21 3.24
CA LYS A 27 -36.72 -18.43 2.09
C LYS A 27 -36.09 -17.13 1.58
N LEU A 28 -36.86 -16.05 1.46
CA LEU A 28 -36.37 -14.74 1.02
C LEU A 28 -35.35 -14.16 2.01
N LEU A 29 -35.61 -14.30 3.32
CA LEU A 29 -34.69 -13.88 4.37
C LEU A 29 -33.36 -14.65 4.31
N GLU A 30 -33.42 -15.97 4.15
CA GLU A 30 -32.22 -16.80 4.01
C GLU A 30 -31.44 -16.46 2.73
N GLN A 31 -32.12 -16.26 1.60
CA GLN A 31 -31.48 -15.80 0.36
C GLN A 31 -30.77 -14.45 0.54
N THR A 32 -31.43 -13.49 1.22
CA THR A 32 -30.86 -12.17 1.51
C THR A 32 -29.65 -12.28 2.42
N ARG A 33 -29.70 -13.18 3.43
CA ARG A 33 -28.58 -13.46 4.34
C ARG A 33 -27.39 -14.06 3.60
N LEU A 34 -27.62 -15.04 2.74
CA LEU A 34 -26.57 -15.68 1.95
C LEU A 34 -25.91 -14.70 0.98
N GLU A 35 -26.71 -13.89 0.28
CA GLU A 35 -26.19 -12.85 -0.62
C GLU A 35 -25.40 -11.78 0.14
N ARG A 36 -25.86 -11.37 1.32
CA ARG A 36 -25.12 -10.44 2.19
C ARG A 36 -23.78 -11.04 2.62
N ASN A 37 -23.76 -12.30 3.04
CA ASN A 37 -22.54 -12.99 3.42
C ASN A 37 -21.56 -13.11 2.24
N ARG A 38 -22.07 -13.42 1.05
CA ARG A 38 -21.27 -13.47 -0.19
C ARG A 38 -20.63 -12.11 -0.50
N ARG A 39 -21.41 -11.02 -0.45
CA ARG A 39 -20.90 -9.66 -0.66
C ARG A 39 -19.88 -9.26 0.40
N LEU A 40 -20.11 -9.63 1.66
CA LEU A 40 -19.16 -9.37 2.74
C LEU A 40 -17.82 -10.05 2.47
N TRP A 41 -17.85 -11.34 2.11
CA TRP A 41 -16.65 -12.10 1.78
C TRP A 41 -15.91 -11.53 0.58
N GLN A 42 -16.64 -11.18 -0.50
CA GLN A 42 -16.05 -10.55 -1.68
C GLN A 42 -15.42 -9.19 -1.36
N ARG A 43 -16.06 -8.37 -0.52
CA ARG A 43 -15.48 -7.09 -0.06
C ARG A 43 -14.21 -7.30 0.75
N GLN A 44 -14.18 -8.32 1.62
CA GLN A 44 -13.00 -8.65 2.40
C GLN A 44 -11.83 -9.07 1.50
N GLN A 45 -12.09 -9.93 0.51
CA GLN A 45 -11.09 -10.33 -0.46
C GLN A 45 -10.58 -9.16 -1.29
N ASN A 46 -11.48 -8.32 -1.80
CA ASN A 46 -11.11 -7.14 -2.57
C ASN A 46 -10.26 -6.17 -1.73
N SER A 47 -10.63 -5.94 -0.47
CA SER A 47 -9.86 -5.10 0.44
C SER A 47 -8.46 -5.67 0.67
N ALA A 48 -8.33 -6.97 0.90
CA ALA A 48 -7.04 -7.62 1.07
C ALA A 48 -6.18 -7.52 -0.21
N ALA A 49 -6.78 -7.79 -1.37
CA ALA A 49 -6.11 -7.68 -2.67
C ALA A 49 -5.60 -6.26 -2.94
N ILE A 50 -6.40 -5.23 -2.64
CA ILE A 50 -6.00 -3.82 -2.77
C ILE A 50 -4.79 -3.51 -1.88
N THR A 51 -4.78 -3.97 -0.63
CA THR A 51 -3.65 -3.76 0.29
C THR A 51 -2.37 -4.40 -0.26
N ILE A 52 -2.46 -5.65 -0.73
CA ILE A 52 -1.32 -6.36 -1.31
C ILE A 52 -0.80 -5.61 -2.56
N GLN A 53 -1.70 -5.23 -3.46
CA GLN A 53 -1.36 -4.51 -4.68
C GLN A 53 -0.69 -3.17 -4.39
N LYS A 54 -1.21 -2.39 -3.44
CA LYS A 54 -0.61 -1.11 -3.02
C LYS A 54 0.80 -1.31 -2.47
N CYS A 55 0.99 -2.29 -1.59
CA CYS A 55 2.31 -2.60 -1.03
C CYS A 55 3.29 -3.05 -2.13
N PHE A 56 2.85 -3.92 -3.04
CA PHE A 56 3.68 -4.39 -4.14
C PHE A 56 4.12 -3.26 -5.07
N ARG A 57 3.17 -2.40 -5.48
CA ARG A 57 3.46 -1.22 -6.31
C ARG A 57 4.42 -0.27 -5.62
N GLY A 58 4.20 0.05 -4.35
CA GLY A 58 5.11 0.90 -3.58
C GLY A 58 6.52 0.31 -3.44
N ARG A 59 6.64 -1.00 -3.21
CA ARG A 59 7.96 -1.66 -3.18
C ARG A 59 8.71 -1.56 -4.51
N LYS A 60 8.00 -1.75 -5.62
CA LYS A 60 8.54 -1.58 -6.98
C LYS A 60 9.04 -0.16 -7.24
N GLU A 61 8.28 0.85 -6.83
CA GLU A 61 8.67 2.25 -6.97
C GLU A 61 9.91 2.59 -6.14
N VAL A 62 9.98 2.12 -4.88
CA VAL A 62 11.17 2.30 -4.04
C VAL A 62 12.40 1.61 -4.61
N GLU A 63 12.25 0.41 -5.18
CA GLU A 63 13.36 -0.31 -5.83
C GLU A 63 13.88 0.43 -7.07
N ALA A 64 12.99 0.96 -7.90
CA ALA A 64 13.35 1.79 -9.05
C ALA A 64 14.08 3.06 -8.60
N GLU A 65 13.57 3.74 -7.57
CA GLU A 65 14.17 4.96 -7.05
C GLU A 65 15.54 4.71 -6.40
N ARG A 66 15.70 3.60 -5.67
CA ARG A 66 17.03 3.18 -5.16
C ARG A 66 18.03 2.98 -6.28
N SER A 67 17.61 2.36 -7.38
CA SER A 67 18.46 2.14 -8.54
C SER A 67 18.87 3.45 -9.20
N ARG A 68 17.92 4.39 -9.35
CA ARG A 68 18.15 5.74 -9.87
C ARG A 68 19.12 6.54 -8.99
N VAL A 69 18.90 6.54 -7.67
CA VAL A 69 19.77 7.24 -6.71
C VAL A 69 21.16 6.62 -6.69
N ARG A 70 21.28 5.29 -6.77
CA ARG A 70 22.59 4.59 -6.88
C ARG A 70 23.38 5.08 -8.08
N GLU A 71 22.75 5.08 -9.26
CA GLU A 71 23.39 5.53 -10.50
C GLU A 71 23.85 6.98 -10.38
N GLN A 72 22.96 7.87 -9.94
CA GLN A 72 23.29 9.28 -9.72
C GLN A 72 24.42 9.46 -8.71
N PHE A 73 24.42 8.69 -7.62
CA PHE A 73 25.45 8.74 -6.60
C PHE A 73 26.82 8.41 -7.18
N PHE A 74 26.94 7.30 -7.91
CA PHE A 74 28.22 6.90 -8.50
C PHE A 74 28.67 7.82 -9.63
N LEU A 75 27.74 8.41 -10.40
CA LEU A 75 28.07 9.47 -11.35
C LEU A 75 28.63 10.74 -10.67
N THR A 76 28.14 11.05 -9.47
CA THR A 76 28.52 12.28 -8.74
C THR A 76 29.81 12.09 -7.95
N TYR A 77 29.90 11.01 -7.19
CA TYR A 77 30.95 10.79 -6.20
C TYR A 77 32.03 9.80 -6.66
N GLY A 78 31.80 9.09 -7.75
CA GLY A 78 32.68 8.04 -8.27
C GLY A 78 32.45 6.68 -7.61
N GLU A 79 32.84 5.59 -8.29
CA GLU A 79 32.62 4.22 -7.83
C GLU A 79 33.34 3.89 -6.52
N HIS A 80 34.49 4.54 -6.28
CA HIS A 80 35.29 4.41 -5.06
C HIS A 80 35.35 5.73 -4.29
N CYS A 81 34.30 6.56 -4.38
CA CYS A 81 34.24 7.83 -3.66
C CYS A 81 35.41 8.78 -4.00
N GLU A 82 35.95 8.71 -5.22
CA GLU A 82 37.13 9.49 -5.64
C GLU A 82 36.87 11.01 -5.63
N ASN A 83 35.61 11.43 -5.77
CA ASN A 83 35.19 12.83 -5.81
C ASN A 83 34.58 13.31 -4.48
N VAL A 84 34.81 12.58 -3.37
CA VAL A 84 34.25 12.91 -2.05
C VAL A 84 35.23 13.76 -1.26
N ASP A 85 34.75 14.89 -0.75
CA ASP A 85 35.49 15.80 0.12
C ASP A 85 34.89 15.86 1.54
N ARG A 86 35.47 16.70 2.40
CA ARG A 86 34.97 16.89 3.77
C ARG A 86 33.56 17.49 3.81
N HIS A 87 33.18 18.30 2.83
CA HIS A 87 31.86 18.93 2.77
C HIS A 87 30.75 17.90 2.51
N CYS A 88 31.09 16.79 1.85
CA CYS A 88 30.17 15.67 1.67
C CYS A 88 29.70 15.02 2.99
N PHE A 89 30.41 15.22 4.10
CA PHE A 89 30.00 14.73 5.42
C PHE A 89 29.31 15.79 6.29
N ALA A 90 29.09 17.00 5.78
CA ALA A 90 28.37 18.04 6.51
C ALA A 90 26.88 17.68 6.66
N PRO A 91 26.17 18.19 7.70
CA PRO A 91 24.76 17.88 7.93
C PRO A 91 23.80 18.20 6.78
N GLY A 92 24.19 19.13 5.88
CA GLY A 92 23.41 19.50 4.70
C GLY A 92 23.73 18.70 3.44
N SER A 93 24.70 17.79 3.49
CA SER A 93 25.08 16.96 2.35
C SER A 93 24.17 15.75 2.20
N ASP A 94 23.90 15.40 0.94
CA ASP A 94 23.11 14.24 0.59
C ASP A 94 23.90 12.94 0.51
N PHE A 95 25.24 13.00 0.57
CA PHE A 95 26.12 11.86 0.35
C PHE A 95 25.75 10.63 1.20
N LEU A 96 25.79 10.75 2.54
CA LEU A 96 25.45 9.63 3.43
C LEU A 96 23.98 9.22 3.33
N ARG A 97 23.08 10.19 3.13
CA ARG A 97 21.64 9.94 3.00
C ARG A 97 21.35 9.09 1.76
N GLN A 98 21.95 9.43 0.63
CA GLN A 98 21.81 8.69 -0.63
C GLN A 98 22.46 7.31 -0.49
N LEU A 99 23.71 7.23 -0.01
CA LEU A 99 24.41 5.97 0.19
C LEU A 99 23.58 4.98 1.01
N LEU A 100 23.11 5.40 2.19
CA LEU A 100 22.29 4.55 3.07
C LEU A 100 20.92 4.20 2.48
N PHE A 101 20.38 5.05 1.61
CA PHE A 101 19.08 4.82 0.99
C PHE A 101 19.10 3.66 -0.02
N PHE A 102 20.11 3.60 -0.90
CA PHE A 102 20.22 2.55 -1.92
C PHE A 102 21.05 1.34 -1.50
N PHE A 103 21.82 1.45 -0.42
CA PHE A 103 22.78 0.42 0.03
C PHE A 103 22.18 -0.99 0.04
N SER A 104 22.89 -1.91 -0.60
CA SER A 104 22.63 -3.35 -0.57
C SER A 104 23.91 -4.10 -0.17
N PRO A 105 23.91 -4.87 0.94
CA PRO A 105 25.10 -5.61 1.36
C PRO A 105 25.46 -6.77 0.40
N GLN A 106 24.54 -7.18 -0.47
CA GLN A 106 24.81 -8.15 -1.54
C GLN A 106 25.51 -7.53 -2.75
N ASN A 107 25.53 -6.20 -2.85
CA ASN A 107 26.19 -5.50 -3.94
C ASN A 107 27.62 -5.11 -3.50
N VAL A 108 28.62 -5.62 -4.23
CA VAL A 108 30.04 -5.40 -3.92
C VAL A 108 30.41 -3.92 -4.06
N ALA A 109 29.88 -3.21 -5.05
CA ALA A 109 30.15 -1.79 -5.25
C ALA A 109 29.58 -0.94 -4.09
N ASP A 110 28.32 -1.21 -3.68
CA ASP A 110 27.71 -0.52 -2.54
C ASP A 110 28.53 -0.75 -1.25
N PHE A 111 29.01 -1.98 -1.04
CA PHE A 111 29.86 -2.32 0.11
C PHE A 111 31.21 -1.60 0.06
N SER A 112 31.89 -1.61 -1.09
CA SER A 112 33.16 -0.90 -1.30
C SER A 112 33.00 0.60 -1.05
N ALA A 113 31.94 1.22 -1.57
CA ALA A 113 31.62 2.62 -1.34
C ALA A 113 31.40 2.94 0.15
N LEU A 114 30.72 2.06 0.90
CA LEU A 114 30.56 2.22 2.34
C LEU A 114 31.88 2.13 3.11
N VAL A 115 32.73 1.16 2.74
CA VAL A 115 34.06 1.03 3.35
C VAL A 115 34.89 2.29 3.09
N GLU A 116 34.87 2.82 1.88
CA GLU A 116 35.64 4.00 1.52
C GLU A 116 35.09 5.27 2.19
N ALA A 117 33.77 5.44 2.24
CA ALA A 117 33.14 6.51 3.00
C ALA A 117 33.58 6.50 4.49
N CYS A 118 33.66 5.33 5.11
CA CYS A 118 34.17 5.19 6.48
C CYS A 118 35.65 5.57 6.61
N ARG A 119 36.50 5.18 5.65
CA ARG A 119 37.93 5.54 5.63
C ARG A 119 38.13 7.04 5.49
N LEU A 120 37.43 7.67 4.54
CA LEU A 120 37.45 9.12 4.32
C LEU A 120 36.98 9.88 5.56
N LEU A 121 35.87 9.44 6.17
CA LEU A 121 35.38 10.06 7.41
C LEU A 121 36.42 9.97 8.53
N GLN A 122 37.07 8.81 8.71
CA GLN A 122 38.12 8.64 9.70
C GLN A 122 39.34 9.52 9.41
N HIS A 123 39.73 9.64 8.14
CA HIS A 123 40.82 10.51 7.69
C HIS A 123 40.52 11.97 8.04
N PHE A 124 39.35 12.47 7.67
CA PHE A 124 38.96 13.87 7.94
C PHE A 124 38.86 14.18 9.44
N VAL A 125 38.42 13.24 10.26
CA VAL A 125 38.41 13.40 11.73
C VAL A 125 39.84 13.47 12.28
N ARG A 126 40.78 12.68 11.76
CA ARG A 126 42.19 12.71 12.19
C ARG A 126 42.91 13.97 11.72
N ASP A 127 42.67 14.42 10.50
CA ASP A 127 43.26 15.66 9.97
C ASP A 127 42.78 16.92 10.70
N SER A 128 41.55 16.89 11.23
CA SER A 128 41.04 17.96 12.08
C SER A 128 41.51 17.88 13.53
N GLY A 129 42.28 16.85 13.88
CA GLY A 129 42.83 16.58 15.21
C GLY A 129 44.31 16.94 15.38
N VAL A 130 44.78 18.07 14.85
CA VAL A 130 46.14 18.59 15.10
C VAL A 130 46.11 20.07 15.54
N PHE A 131 46.38 20.24 16.84
CA PHE A 131 46.69 21.41 17.68
C PHE A 131 45.63 22.50 17.95
N ASN A 132 44.92 22.33 19.08
CA ASN A 132 45.09 23.19 20.26
C ASN A 132 44.93 22.36 21.54
#